data_AF-A0AAE6MA81-F1
#
_entry.id   AF-A0AAE6MA81-F1
#
_cell.length_a   1.000
_cell.length_b   1.000
_cell.length_c   1.000
_cell.angle_alpha   90.00
_cell.angle_beta   90.00
_cell.angle_gamma   90.00
#
_symmetry.space_group_name_H-M   'P 1'
#
loop_
_entity.id
_entity.type
_entity.pdbx_description
1 polymer ?
#
loop_
_entity_poly.entity_id
_entity_poly.type
_entity_poly.pdbx_seq_one_letter_code
_entity_poly.pdbx_strand_id
1 'polypeptide(L)'
;MNEKLISGIIALIIIALIIIFILVIVMVAKNKPKAKTVHIAINKDSKGLDIEDLISIVSDKKSTKEDIFKASQYFIKNFKIPPKLDGKAPPESKIYLRFIALVAAHKNSDAKIIAYIDNEIKKSNSKYGNEIDKYERNGIARRTRF
;
A
#
# COMPACT_ATOMS: atom_id res chain seq x y z
N MET A 1 -50.34 -31.13 -15.66
CA MET A 1 -49.19 -31.91 -15.16
C MET A 1 -47.86 -31.22 -15.50
N ASN A 2 -47.77 -29.89 -15.39
CA ASN A 2 -46.61 -29.16 -15.94
C ASN A 2 -45.99 -28.18 -14.93
N GLU A 3 -46.74 -27.64 -13.97
CA GLU A 3 -46.20 -26.64 -13.02
C GLU A 3 -45.17 -27.23 -12.03
N LYS A 4 -45.40 -28.45 -11.53
CA LYS A 4 -44.44 -29.14 -10.65
C LYS A 4 -43.15 -29.52 -11.40
N LEU A 5 -43.26 -29.83 -12.69
CA LEU A 5 -42.12 -30.12 -13.57
C LEU A 5 -41.33 -28.85 -13.89
N ILE A 6 -42.02 -27.75 -14.23
CA ILE A 6 -41.41 -26.44 -14.49
C ILE A 6 -40.72 -25.89 -13.23
N SER A 7 -41.37 -25.99 -12.07
CA SER A 7 -40.78 -25.58 -10.78
C SER A 7 -39.53 -26.41 -10.42
N GLY A 8 -39.55 -27.72 -10.69
CA GLY A 8 -38.38 -28.59 -10.52
C GLY A 8 -37.21 -28.20 -11.42
N ILE A 9 -37.47 -27.86 -12.68
CA ILE A 9 -36.45 -27.41 -13.64
C ILE A 9 -35.85 -26.06 -13.20
N ILE A 10 -36.68 -25.11 -12.75
CA ILE A 10 -36.21 -23.81 -12.26
C ILE A 10 -35.32 -23.97 -11.01
N ALA A 11 -35.72 -24.82 -10.07
CA ALA A 11 -34.92 -25.10 -8.88
C ALA A 11 -33.55 -25.72 -9.24
N LEU A 12 -33.53 -26.63 -10.22
CA LEU A 12 -32.29 -27.25 -10.71
C LEU A 12 -31.34 -26.23 -11.33
N ILE A 13 -31.87 -25.29 -12.12
CA ILE A 13 -31.09 -24.21 -12.75
C ILE A 13 -30.48 -23.28 -11.69
N ILE A 14 -31.24 -22.92 -10.66
CA ILE A 14 -30.75 -22.07 -9.57
C ILE A 14 -29.60 -22.75 -8.82
N ILE A 15 -29.73 -24.05 -8.52
CA ILE A 15 -28.67 -24.82 -7.87
C ILE A 15 -27.41 -24.87 -8.76
N ALA A 16 -27.57 -25.11 -10.06
CA ALA A 16 -26.45 -25.11 -11.00
C ALA A 16 -25.72 -23.75 -11.06
N LEU A 17 -26.46 -22.63 -11.03
CA LEU A 17 -25.89 -21.29 -11.01
C LEU A 17 -25.10 -21.01 -9.72
N ILE A 18 -25.59 -21.47 -8.57
CA ILE A 18 -24.89 -21.33 -7.28
C ILE A 18 -23.56 -22.12 -7.31
N ILE A 19 -23.56 -23.32 -7.87
CA ILE A 19 -22.34 -24.14 -8.00
C ILE A 19 -21.31 -23.45 -8.90
N ILE A 20 -21.73 -22.93 -10.05
CA ILE A 20 -20.86 -22.17 -10.96
C ILE A 20 -20.31 -20.92 -10.27
N PHE A 21 -21.14 -20.19 -9.53
CA PHE A 21 -20.73 -18.99 -8.80
C PHE A 21 -19.66 -19.29 -7.74
N ILE A 22 -19.82 -20.37 -6.96
CA ILE A 22 -18.83 -20.82 -5.98
C ILE A 22 -17.53 -21.22 -6.69
N LEU A 23 -17.62 -21.92 -7.83
CA LEU A 23 -16.47 -22.33 -8.64
C LEU A 23 -15.67 -21.11 -9.13
N VAL A 24 -16.35 -20.07 -9.60
CA VAL A 24 -15.72 -18.81 -10.04
C VAL A 24 -15.04 -18.10 -8.87
N ILE A 25 -15.67 -18.03 -7.69
CA ILE A 25 -15.06 -17.43 -6.49
C ILE A 25 -13.79 -18.19 -6.10
N VAL A 26 -13.83 -19.52 -6.05
CA VAL A 26 -12.69 -20.36 -5.70
C VAL A 26 -11.58 -20.22 -6.74
N MET A 27 -11.93 -20.17 -8.03
CA MET A 27 -10.96 -20.02 -9.11
C MET A 27 -10.28 -18.65 -9.07
N VAL A 28 -11.04 -17.56 -8.83
CA VAL A 28 -10.50 -16.20 -8.64
C VAL A 28 -9.65 -16.10 -7.37
N ALA A 29 -10.06 -16.75 -6.27
CA ALA A 29 -9.27 -16.80 -5.03
C ALA A 29 -7.95 -17.56 -5.21
N LYS A 30 -7.93 -18.61 -6.05
CA LYS A 30 -6.74 -19.40 -6.38
C LYS A 30 -5.89 -18.77 -7.48
N ASN A 31 -6.46 -17.88 -8.31
CA ASN A 31 -5.78 -17.10 -9.35
C ASN A 31 -5.22 -15.77 -8.86
N LYS A 32 -5.08 -15.55 -7.55
CA LYS A 32 -4.10 -14.56 -7.11
C LYS A 32 -2.76 -15.01 -7.70
N PRO A 33 -2.11 -14.24 -8.59
CA PRO A 33 -0.76 -14.57 -8.98
C PRO A 33 -0.03 -14.75 -7.65
N LYS A 34 0.61 -15.92 -7.46
CA LYS A 34 1.64 -16.02 -6.44
C LYS A 34 2.56 -14.87 -6.79
N ALA A 35 2.47 -13.78 -6.04
CA ALA A 35 3.45 -12.74 -6.10
C ALA A 35 4.76 -13.52 -6.01
N LYS A 36 5.64 -13.32 -6.98
CA LYS A 36 7.03 -13.60 -6.70
C LYS A 36 7.33 -12.68 -5.54
N THR A 37 7.13 -13.20 -4.32
CA THR A 37 7.75 -12.69 -3.13
C THR A 37 9.19 -12.63 -3.56
N VAL A 38 9.66 -11.43 -3.87
CA VAL A 38 11.07 -11.16 -3.68
C VAL A 38 11.27 -11.63 -2.25
N HIS A 39 11.98 -12.74 -2.07
CA HIS A 39 12.49 -13.11 -0.78
C HIS A 39 13.29 -11.88 -0.36
N ILE A 40 12.66 -10.99 0.41
CA ILE A 40 13.39 -10.24 1.39
C ILE A 40 13.99 -11.35 2.22
N ALA A 41 15.27 -11.62 2.01
CA ALA A 41 16.05 -12.31 3.00
C ALA A 41 16.00 -11.40 4.22
N ILE A 42 14.92 -11.53 4.99
CA ILE A 42 14.81 -11.00 6.32
C ILE A 42 15.81 -11.86 7.08
N ASN A 43 17.05 -11.41 7.10
CA ASN A 43 18.00 -11.87 8.10
C ASN A 43 17.30 -11.63 9.43
N LYS A 44 16.90 -12.74 10.04
CA LYS A 44 16.01 -12.79 11.19
C LYS A 44 16.80 -12.49 12.46
N ASP A 45 17.64 -11.45 12.41
CA ASP A 45 18.42 -10.96 13.54
C ASP A 45 17.69 -9.78 14.17
N SER A 46 16.53 -10.04 14.77
CA SER A 46 15.90 -9.28 15.90
C SER A 46 15.81 -7.73 15.90
N LYS A 47 16.29 -7.02 14.88
CA LYS A 47 16.09 -5.59 14.67
C LYS A 47 15.01 -5.43 13.61
N GLY A 48 13.98 -4.65 13.92
CA GLY A 48 13.01 -4.22 12.91
C GLY A 48 13.70 -3.46 11.77
N LEU A 49 12.97 -3.23 10.68
CA LEU A 49 13.46 -2.42 9.56
C LEU A 49 13.71 -1.00 10.05
N ASP A 50 14.83 -0.40 9.65
CA ASP A 50 15.09 1.03 9.87
C ASP A 50 14.47 1.89 8.75
N ILE A 51 14.62 3.22 8.84
CA ILE A 51 14.02 4.12 7.85
C ILE A 51 14.76 4.06 6.50
N GLU A 52 16.06 3.73 6.53
CA GLU A 52 16.93 3.56 5.37
C GLU A 52 16.51 2.34 4.54
N ASP A 53 16.15 1.23 5.19
CA ASP A 53 15.58 0.03 4.57
C ASP A 53 14.30 0.37 3.81
N LEU A 54 13.40 1.13 4.44
CA LEU A 54 12.16 1.56 3.81
C LEU A 54 12.43 2.49 2.62
N ILE A 55 13.38 3.41 2.75
CA ILE A 55 13.82 4.27 1.64
C ILE A 55 14.36 3.44 0.48
N SER A 56 15.13 2.40 0.74
CA SER A 56 15.64 1.48 -0.29
C SER A 56 14.49 0.83 -1.06
N ILE A 57 13.47 0.31 -0.35
CA ILE A 57 12.28 -0.29 -0.96
C ILE A 57 11.55 0.71 -1.86
N VAL A 58 11.25 1.91 -1.37
CA VAL A 58 10.45 2.89 -2.15
C VAL A 58 11.25 3.63 -3.21
N SER A 59 12.58 3.49 -3.22
CA SER A 59 13.46 4.03 -4.26
C SER A 59 13.73 3.03 -5.39
N ASP A 60 13.58 1.73 -5.16
CA ASP A 60 13.80 0.71 -6.19
C ASP A 60 12.69 0.73 -7.23
N LYS A 61 13.05 1.05 -8.49
CA LYS A 61 12.14 1.07 -9.65
C LYS A 61 11.43 -0.27 -9.91
N LYS A 62 11.93 -1.38 -9.35
CA LYS A 62 11.34 -2.72 -9.46
C LYS A 62 10.33 -3.03 -8.36
N SER A 63 10.28 -2.25 -7.28
CA SER A 63 9.33 -2.44 -6.19
C SER A 63 7.90 -2.42 -6.71
N THR A 64 7.13 -3.42 -6.32
CA THR A 64 5.74 -3.54 -6.74
C THR A 64 4.86 -2.56 -5.98
N LYS A 65 3.63 -2.38 -6.45
CA LYS A 65 2.61 -1.61 -5.72
C LYS A 65 2.40 -2.14 -4.29
N GLU A 66 2.45 -3.46 -4.11
CA GLU A 66 2.28 -4.11 -2.81
C GLU A 66 3.48 -3.84 -1.89
N ASP A 67 4.71 -3.86 -2.41
CA ASP A 67 5.92 -3.56 -1.64
C ASP A 67 5.87 -2.12 -1.08
N ILE A 68 5.50 -1.16 -1.94
CA ILE A 68 5.36 0.24 -1.54
C ILE A 68 4.26 0.40 -0.48
N PHE A 69 3.11 -0.26 -0.68
CA PHE A 69 2.02 -0.17 0.28
C PHE A 69 2.41 -0.76 1.64
N LYS A 70 3.07 -1.93 1.67
CA LYS A 70 3.57 -2.54 2.91
C LYS A 70 4.64 -1.68 3.58
N ALA A 71 5.56 -1.08 2.81
CA ALA A 71 6.55 -0.15 3.35
C ALA A 71 5.87 1.08 3.99
N SER A 72 4.84 1.64 3.35
CA SER A 72 4.06 2.75 3.91
C SER A 72 3.34 2.35 5.20
N GLN A 73 2.70 1.17 5.24
CA GLN A 73 2.06 0.67 6.47
C GLN A 73 3.07 0.46 7.61
N TYR A 74 4.24 -0.10 7.30
CA TYR A 74 5.30 -0.29 8.27
C TYR A 74 5.85 1.06 8.77
N PHE A 75 6.02 2.03 7.87
CA PHE A 75 6.43 3.39 8.22
C PHE A 75 5.47 4.01 9.23
N ILE A 76 4.17 4.06 8.89
CA ILE A 76 3.12 4.67 9.73
C ILE A 76 3.05 4.02 11.11
N LYS A 77 3.22 2.69 11.18
CA LYS A 77 3.10 1.94 12.44
C LYS A 77 4.30 2.14 13.36
N ASN A 78 5.51 2.22 12.81
CA ASN A 78 6.75 2.09 13.60
C ASN A 78 7.57 3.38 13.70
N PHE A 79 7.31 4.38 12.85
CA PHE A 79 8.09 5.61 12.80
C PHE A 79 7.26 6.84 13.14
N LYS A 80 7.87 7.77 13.88
CA LYS A 80 7.32 9.09 14.16
C LYS A 80 8.30 10.14 13.69
N ILE A 81 7.80 11.21 13.08
CA ILE A 81 8.66 12.33 12.69
C ILE A 81 9.11 13.01 14.00
N PRO A 82 10.42 13.27 14.18
CA PRO A 82 10.92 14.00 15.33
C PRO A 82 10.12 15.30 15.54
N PRO A 83 9.80 15.71 16.78
CA PRO A 83 9.02 16.92 17.01
C PRO A 83 9.78 18.17 16.54
N LYS A 84 9.03 19.19 16.14
CA LYS A 84 9.59 20.51 15.79
C LYS A 84 10.23 21.16 17.03
N LEU A 85 11.39 21.78 16.81
CA LEU A 85 12.08 22.64 17.78
C LEU A 85 11.85 24.09 17.37
N ASP A 86 11.27 24.91 18.25
CA ASP A 86 10.95 26.33 17.99
C ASP A 86 10.16 26.55 16.69
N GLY A 87 9.20 25.66 16.43
CA GLY A 87 8.36 25.71 15.22
C GLY A 87 9.07 25.30 13.92
N LYS A 88 10.35 24.89 13.98
CA LYS A 88 11.13 24.44 12.84
C LYS A 88 11.32 22.92 12.85
N ALA A 89 11.27 22.33 11.66
CA ALA A 89 11.58 20.92 11.46
C ALA A 89 13.09 20.70 11.70
N PRO A 90 13.49 19.82 12.64
CA PRO A 90 14.89 19.58 12.92
C PRO A 90 15.53 18.75 11.79
N PRO A 91 16.86 18.77 11.60
CA PRO A 91 17.54 18.10 10.49
C PRO A 91 17.18 16.62 10.34
N GLU A 92 16.98 15.92 11.46
CA GLU A 92 16.67 14.49 11.55
C GLU A 92 15.31 14.18 10.92
N SER A 93 14.37 15.13 10.89
CA SER A 93 13.05 14.94 10.26
C SER A 93 13.12 14.79 8.74
N LYS A 94 14.22 15.23 8.11
CA LYS A 94 14.37 15.22 6.65
C LYS A 94 14.28 13.83 6.04
N ILE A 95 14.79 12.80 6.72
CA ILE A 95 14.78 11.42 6.19
C ILE A 95 13.36 10.85 6.12
N TYR A 96 12.53 11.16 7.11
CA TYR A 96 11.12 10.79 7.15
C TYR A 96 10.32 11.52 6.06
N LEU A 97 10.55 12.82 5.89
CA LEU A 97 9.92 13.59 4.81
C LEU A 97 10.37 13.12 3.43
N ARG A 98 11.64 12.70 3.30
CA ARG A 98 12.18 12.10 2.07
C ARG A 98 11.45 10.80 1.73
N PHE A 99 11.16 9.94 2.71
CA PHE A 99 10.37 8.73 2.48
C PHE A 99 9.00 9.05 1.83
N ILE A 100 8.29 10.05 2.34
CA ILE A 100 7.00 10.50 1.78
C ILE A 100 7.15 10.95 0.31
N ALA A 101 8.17 11.76 0.02
CA ALA A 101 8.44 12.20 -1.35
C ALA A 101 8.77 11.05 -2.29
N LEU A 102 9.50 10.03 -1.82
CA LEU A 102 9.85 8.86 -2.63
C LEU A 102 8.62 7.98 -2.92
N VAL A 103 7.76 7.75 -1.92
CA VAL A 103 6.48 7.07 -2.14
C VAL A 103 5.66 7.81 -3.19
N ALA A 104 5.53 9.14 -3.09
CA ALA A 104 4.77 9.93 -4.04
C ALA A 104 5.39 9.98 -5.46
N ALA A 105 6.71 9.91 -5.56
CA ALA A 105 7.44 9.89 -6.82
C ALA A 105 7.45 8.54 -7.53
N HIS A 106 7.18 7.43 -6.82
CA HIS A 106 7.34 6.11 -7.37
C HIS A 106 6.26 5.78 -8.42
N LYS A 107 6.66 5.25 -9.58
CA LYS A 107 5.75 4.98 -10.72
C LYS A 107 4.59 4.03 -10.38
N ASN A 108 4.82 3.10 -9.45
CA ASN A 108 3.83 2.09 -9.01
C ASN A 108 2.95 2.56 -7.84
N SER A 109 3.16 3.77 -7.29
CA SER A 109 2.29 4.33 -6.24
C SER A 109 1.05 4.93 -6.85
N ASP A 110 -0.15 4.37 -6.65
CA ASP A 110 -1.36 5.02 -7.13
C ASP A 110 -1.83 6.14 -6.17
N ALA A 111 -2.84 6.89 -6.61
CA ALA A 111 -3.43 7.96 -5.79
C ALA A 111 -3.98 7.45 -4.44
N LYS A 112 -4.37 6.16 -4.36
CA LYS A 112 -4.85 5.56 -3.10
C LYS A 112 -3.72 5.39 -2.09
N ILE A 113 -2.55 4.92 -2.52
CA ILE A 113 -1.36 4.80 -1.65
C ILE A 113 -0.91 6.18 -1.18
N ILE A 114 -0.88 7.16 -2.08
CA ILE A 114 -0.49 8.54 -1.74
C ILE A 114 -1.48 9.15 -0.75
N ALA A 115 -2.78 9.07 -1.02
CA ALA A 115 -3.79 9.57 -0.08
C ALA A 115 -3.76 8.83 1.26
N TYR A 116 -3.48 7.52 1.27
CA TYR A 116 -3.34 6.75 2.50
C TYR A 116 -2.18 7.26 3.35
N ILE A 117 -0.98 7.41 2.76
CA ILE A 117 0.19 7.83 3.53
C ILE A 117 0.04 9.27 4.06
N ASP A 118 -0.52 10.17 3.26
CA ASP A 118 -0.72 11.57 3.64
C ASP A 118 -1.65 11.70 4.86
N ASN A 119 -2.83 11.06 4.76
CA ASN A 119 -3.84 11.09 5.81
C ASN A 119 -3.32 10.47 7.11
N GLU A 120 -2.68 9.30 7.04
CA GLU A 120 -2.23 8.60 8.24
C GLU A 120 -1.05 9.30 8.91
N ILE A 121 -0.07 9.81 8.14
CA ILE A 121 1.08 10.52 8.73
C ILE A 121 0.63 11.85 9.35
N LYS A 122 -0.28 12.60 8.72
CA LYS A 122 -0.76 13.88 9.27
C LYS A 122 -1.53 13.70 10.58
N LYS A 123 -2.27 12.59 10.73
CA LYS A 123 -2.95 12.25 12.00
C LYS A 123 -1.95 12.13 13.16
N SER A 124 -0.83 11.44 12.95
CA SER A 124 0.19 11.26 14.01
C SER A 124 1.20 12.40 14.11
N ASN A 125 1.28 13.30 13.10
CA ASN A 125 2.28 14.37 13.00
C ASN A 125 1.63 15.72 12.63
N SER A 126 0.61 16.15 13.39
CA SER A 126 -0.22 17.33 13.06
C SER A 126 0.56 18.64 12.83
N LYS A 127 1.72 18.81 13.47
CA LYS A 127 2.59 19.99 13.28
C LYS A 127 3.35 20.01 11.95
N TYR A 128 3.35 18.91 11.19
CA TYR A 128 4.14 18.73 9.96
C TYR A 128 3.33 18.85 8.67
N GLY A 129 2.04 19.20 8.72
CA GLY A 129 1.15 19.22 7.55
C GLY A 129 1.76 19.92 6.32
N ASN A 130 2.28 21.13 6.51
CA ASN A 130 2.89 21.92 5.43
C ASN A 130 4.14 21.25 4.82
N GLU A 131 5.00 20.65 5.64
CA GLU A 131 6.17 19.93 5.16
C GLU A 131 5.78 18.65 4.42
N ILE A 132 4.80 17.91 4.93
CA ILE A 132 4.28 16.70 4.29
C ILE A 132 3.72 17.06 2.91
N ASP A 133 2.85 18.07 2.82
CA ASP A 133 2.28 18.57 1.55
C ASP A 133 3.36 19.00 0.56
N LYS A 134 4.41 19.65 1.06
CA LYS A 134 5.52 20.10 0.22
C LYS A 134 6.29 18.90 -0.35
N TYR A 135 6.62 17.92 0.48
CA TYR A 135 7.39 16.75 0.06
C TYR A 135 6.57 15.81 -0.83
N GLU A 136 5.29 15.62 -0.56
CA GLU A 136 4.37 14.91 -1.45
C GLU A 136 4.32 15.56 -2.84
N ARG A 137 4.02 16.87 -2.91
CA ARG A 137 3.96 17.60 -4.18
C ARG A 137 5.28 17.54 -4.94
N ASN A 138 6.41 17.67 -4.24
CA ASN A 138 7.73 17.51 -4.84
C ASN A 138 7.96 16.10 -5.41
N GLY A 139 7.46 15.07 -4.72
CA GLY A 139 7.50 13.69 -5.20
C GLY A 139 6.67 13.50 -6.46
N ILE A 140 5.40 13.93 -6.44
CA ILE A 140 4.50 13.88 -7.59
C ILE A 140 5.10 14.60 -8.80
N ALA A 141 5.66 15.80 -8.61
CA ALA A 141 6.29 16.58 -9.67
C ALA A 141 7.52 15.89 -10.29
N ARG A 142 8.22 15.04 -9.53
CA ARG A 142 9.37 14.26 -10.01
C ARG A 142 8.98 12.96 -10.70
N ARG A 143 7.74 12.49 -10.53
CA ARG A 143 7.24 11.22 -11.07
C ARG A 143 7.36 11.11 -12.59
N THR A 144 7.29 12.23 -13.29
CA THR A 144 7.45 12.31 -14.76
C THR A 144 8.92 12.21 -15.22
N ARG A 145 9.88 12.13 -14.30
CA ARG A 145 11.33 12.09 -14.61
C ARG A 145 11.99 10.72 -14.34
N PHE A 146 11.22 9.65 -14.09
CA PHE A 146 11.75 8.33 -13.68
C PHE A 146 11.43 7.16 -14.60
#